data_AF-X0VZ00-F1
#
_entry.id   AF-X0VZ00-F1
#
_cell.length_a   1.000
_cell.length_b   1.000
_cell.length_c   1.000
_cell.angle_alpha   90.00
_cell.angle_beta   90.00
_cell.angle_gamma   90.00
#
_symmetry.space_group_name_H-M   'P 1'
#
loop_
_entity.id
_entity.type
_entity.pdbx_description
1 polymer ?
#
loop_
_entity_poly.entity_id
_entity_poly.type
_entity_poly.pdbx_seq_one_letter_code
_entity_poly.pdbx_strand_id
1 'polypeptide(L)'
;MTLSSQVTVENLISAGAHFGHLTSRWHPNYKPYIYMEKNGIHIIDIQQTIQCLHYAIDIVTKIVRESGTVLFVGTKKQAKDILQREADRCGMYYVVERWLGGTLTNFTTIKRSIKRL
;
A
#
# COMPACT_ATOMS: atom_id res chain seq x y z
N MET A 1 12.14 -21.69 9.11
CA MET A 1 11.64 -20.67 8.16
C MET A 1 12.46 -19.41 8.39
N THR A 2 13.64 -19.37 7.81
CA THR A 2 14.66 -18.36 8.09
C THR A 2 14.83 -17.49 6.87
N LEU A 3 15.04 -16.20 7.11
CA LEU A 3 15.25 -15.08 6.18
C LEU A 3 13.97 -14.34 5.74
N SER A 4 13.39 -13.59 6.66
CA SER A 4 12.74 -12.33 6.25
C SER A 4 13.86 -11.31 6.10
N SER A 5 14.20 -10.93 4.88
CA SER A 5 15.04 -9.75 4.64
C SER A 5 14.29 -8.53 5.17
N GLN A 6 14.61 -8.14 6.40
CA GLN A 6 14.00 -6.98 7.04
C GLN A 6 14.34 -5.75 6.20
N VAL A 7 13.30 -5.03 5.75
CA VAL A 7 13.48 -3.82 4.93
C VAL A 7 14.31 -2.82 5.72
N THR A 8 15.47 -2.44 5.19
CA THR A 8 16.35 -1.46 5.82
C THR A 8 16.10 -0.04 5.31
N VAL A 9 16.66 0.94 6.02
CA VAL A 9 16.66 2.36 5.61
C VAL A 9 17.31 2.50 4.24
N GLU A 10 18.43 1.82 4.02
CA GLU A 10 19.19 1.85 2.77
C GLU A 10 18.36 1.31 1.61
N ASN A 11 17.55 0.27 1.82
CA ASN A 11 16.65 -0.25 0.78
C ASN A 11 15.61 0.81 0.36
N LEU A 12 14.99 1.47 1.33
CA LEU A 12 13.96 2.49 1.07
C LEU A 12 14.54 3.76 0.43
N ILE A 13 15.74 4.17 0.86
CA ILE A 13 16.44 5.30 0.24
C ILE A 13 16.82 4.96 -1.20
N SER A 14 17.42 3.80 -1.43
CA SER A 14 17.86 3.36 -2.77
C SER A 14 16.68 3.19 -3.74
N ALA A 15 15.52 2.76 -3.24
CA ALA A 15 14.28 2.67 -4.01
C ALA A 15 13.60 4.03 -4.26
N GLY A 16 14.08 5.12 -3.64
CA GLY A 16 13.48 6.45 -3.75
C GLY A 16 12.17 6.62 -2.98
N ALA A 17 11.87 5.75 -2.01
CA ALA A 17 10.61 5.77 -1.27
C ALA A 17 10.45 7.00 -0.34
N HIS A 18 11.54 7.72 -0.08
CA HIS A 18 11.57 8.93 0.75
C HIS A 18 11.05 10.18 0.03
N PHE A 19 10.90 10.14 -1.30
CA PHE A 19 10.40 11.28 -2.05
C PHE A 19 8.88 11.40 -1.93
N GLY A 20 8.42 12.50 -1.34
CA GLY A 20 7.02 12.88 -1.27
C GLY A 20 6.56 13.72 -2.46
N HIS A 21 5.50 14.51 -2.24
CA HIS A 21 4.97 15.44 -3.22
C HIS A 21 5.61 16.82 -3.10
N LEU A 22 5.27 17.71 -4.04
CA LEU A 22 5.61 19.14 -3.99
C LEU A 22 5.02 19.79 -2.73
N THR A 23 5.71 20.80 -2.18
CA THR A 23 5.25 21.56 -1.00
C THR A 23 3.95 22.33 -1.23
N SER A 24 3.53 22.50 -2.49
CA SER A 24 2.22 23.07 -2.87
C SER A 24 1.09 22.04 -2.93
N ARG A 25 1.41 20.73 -2.89
CA ARG A 25 0.46 19.62 -3.06
C ARG A 25 0.62 18.60 -1.94
N TRP A 26 0.44 19.04 -0.70
CA TRP A 26 0.45 18.19 0.49
C TRP A 26 -0.75 18.50 1.39
N HIS A 27 -1.03 17.61 2.33
CA HIS A 27 -2.10 17.78 3.30
C HIS A 27 -1.49 18.03 4.70
N PRO A 28 -1.87 19.11 5.44
CA PRO A 28 -1.22 19.53 6.68
C PRO A 28 -1.09 18.45 7.77
N ASN A 29 -2.07 17.55 7.86
CA ASN A 29 -2.03 16.41 8.80
C ASN A 29 -0.82 15.48 8.60
N TYR A 30 -0.12 15.52 7.47
CA TYR A 30 1.07 14.72 7.26
C TYR A 30 2.36 15.35 7.81
N LYS A 31 2.28 16.54 8.42
CA LYS A 31 3.45 17.23 9.01
C LYS A 31 4.28 16.33 9.94
N PRO A 32 3.68 15.48 10.80
CA PRO A 32 4.46 14.59 11.67
C PRO A 32 5.26 13.51 10.94
N TYR A 33 4.96 13.23 9.66
CA TYR A 33 5.62 12.21 8.84
C TYR A 33 6.64 12.78 7.84
N ILE A 34 6.79 14.11 7.81
CA ILE A 34 7.72 14.80 6.92
C ILE A 34 9.00 15.08 7.71
N TYR A 35 10.12 14.56 7.20
CA TYR A 35 11.44 14.77 7.76
C TYR A 35 11.95 16.19 7.46
N MET A 36 11.89 16.61 6.20
CA MET A 36 12.31 17.94 5.77
C MET A 36 11.73 18.32 4.40
N GLU A 37 11.98 19.54 3.97
CA GLU A 37 11.73 20.00 2.60
C GLU A 37 13.06 20.22 1.88
N LYS A 38 13.17 19.76 0.64
CA LYS A 38 14.36 19.96 -0.20
C LYS A 38 13.93 20.26 -1.62
N ASN A 39 14.37 21.40 -2.16
CA ASN A 39 14.07 21.84 -3.53
C ASN A 39 12.56 21.82 -3.86
N GLY A 40 11.71 22.22 -2.90
CA GLY A 40 10.25 22.26 -3.09
C GLY A 40 9.56 20.88 -3.06
N ILE A 41 10.25 19.82 -2.65
CA ILE A 41 9.70 18.46 -2.44
C ILE A 41 9.78 18.12 -0.95
N HIS A 42 8.70 17.54 -0.40
CA HIS A 42 8.74 16.96 0.95
C HIS A 42 9.51 15.65 0.95
N ILE A 43 10.41 15.49 1.91
CA ILE A 43 11.12 14.25 2.20
C ILE A 43 10.42 13.56 3.38
N ILE A 44 10.01 12.32 3.18
CA ILE A 44 9.28 11.50 4.16
C ILE A 44 10.28 10.91 5.16
N ASP A 45 9.89 10.83 6.43
CA ASP A 45 10.68 10.18 7.47
C ASP A 45 10.71 8.64 7.27
N ILE A 46 11.87 8.14 6.85
CA ILE A 46 12.10 6.70 6.61
C ILE A 46 12.21 5.91 7.91
N GLN A 47 12.71 6.49 9.00
CA GLN A 47 12.78 5.81 10.29
C GLN A 47 11.36 5.51 10.79
N GLN A 48 10.49 6.51 10.72
CA GLN A 48 9.07 6.34 11.05
C GLN A 48 8.39 5.37 10.08
N THR A 49 8.70 5.43 8.78
CA THR A 49 8.17 4.50 7.77
C THR A 49 8.48 3.04 8.13
N ILE A 50 9.71 2.73 8.56
CA ILE A 50 10.09 1.36 8.96
C ILE A 50 9.31 0.89 10.19
N GLN A 51 9.14 1.77 11.20
CA GLN A 51 8.35 1.46 12.39
C GLN A 51 6.89 1.14 12.01
N CYS A 52 6.28 1.98 11.18
CA CYS A 52 4.92 1.75 10.69
C CYS A 52 4.81 0.49 9.82
N LEU A 53 5.84 0.19 9.03
CA LEU A 53 5.89 -1.01 8.20
C LEU A 53 5.91 -2.29 9.06
N HIS A 54 6.73 -2.33 10.12
CA HIS A 54 6.73 -3.46 11.06
C HIS A 54 5.36 -3.64 11.71
N TYR A 55 4.75 -2.54 12.19
CA TYR A 55 3.41 -2.58 12.76
C TYR A 55 2.35 -3.10 11.78
N ALA A 56 2.41 -2.67 10.51
CA ALA A 56 1.50 -3.15 9.47
C ALA A 56 1.70 -4.64 9.17
N ILE A 57 2.96 -5.10 9.11
CA ILE A 57 3.30 -6.53 8.92
C ILE A 57 2.71 -7.38 10.05
N ASP A 58 2.81 -6.92 11.30
CA ASP A 58 2.26 -7.63 12.45
C ASP A 58 0.74 -7.77 12.37
N ILE A 59 0.03 -6.70 12.00
CA ILE A 59 -1.42 -6.72 11.79
C ILE A 59 -1.80 -7.69 10.67
N VAL A 60 -1.17 -7.58 9.50
CA VAL A 60 -1.48 -8.44 8.35
C VAL A 60 -1.21 -9.90 8.69
N THR A 61 -0.10 -10.18 9.39
CA THR A 61 0.24 -11.52 9.85
C THR A 61 -0.84 -12.07 10.79
N LYS A 62 -1.36 -11.25 11.70
CA LYS A 62 -2.47 -11.65 12.59
C LYS A 62 -3.74 -11.98 11.80
N ILE A 63 -4.16 -11.10 10.88
CA ILE A 63 -5.36 -11.32 10.04
C ILE A 63 -5.26 -12.63 9.27
N VAL A 64 -4.11 -12.90 8.63
CA VAL A 64 -3.93 -14.11 7.83
C VAL A 64 -3.88 -15.37 8.72
N ARG A 65 -3.29 -15.30 9.91
CA ARG A 65 -3.31 -16.41 10.89
C ARG A 65 -4.73 -16.77 11.34
N GLU A 66 -5.62 -15.78 11.39
CA GLU A 66 -7.04 -15.96 11.70
C GLU A 66 -7.87 -16.37 10.47
N SER A 67 -7.22 -16.82 9.39
CA SER A 67 -7.85 -17.17 8.10
C SER A 67 -8.62 -16.02 7.44
N GLY A 68 -8.27 -14.77 7.79
CA GLY A 68 -8.79 -13.58 7.16
C GLY A 68 -8.25 -13.37 5.75
N THR A 69 -9.01 -12.66 4.93
CA THR A 69 -8.66 -12.37 3.53
C THR A 69 -8.16 -10.93 3.37
N VAL A 70 -7.12 -10.74 2.57
CA VAL A 70 -6.59 -9.40 2.23
C VAL A 70 -6.99 -9.04 0.80
N LEU A 71 -7.47 -7.81 0.61
CA LEU A 71 -7.77 -7.25 -0.70
C LEU A 71 -6.73 -6.18 -1.06
N PHE A 72 -5.91 -6.47 -2.06
CA PHE A 72 -4.94 -5.53 -2.62
C PHE A 72 -5.64 -4.54 -3.54
N VAL A 73 -5.40 -3.23 -3.39
CA VAL A 73 -6.06 -2.21 -4.21
C VAL A 73 -5.05 -1.22 -4.73
N GLY A 74 -4.98 -1.04 -6.05
CA GLY A 74 -4.17 0.00 -6.65
C GLY A 74 -4.37 0.12 -8.14
N THR A 75 -4.89 1.27 -8.57
CA THR A 75 -5.37 1.50 -9.94
C THR A 75 -4.36 2.25 -10.83
N LYS A 76 -3.26 2.72 -10.24
CA LYS A 76 -2.20 3.46 -10.94
C LYS A 76 -1.43 2.52 -11.86
N LYS A 77 -1.08 2.99 -13.06
CA LYS A 77 -0.33 2.21 -14.07
C LYS A 77 0.93 1.56 -13.50
N GLN A 78 1.68 2.27 -12.66
CA GLN A 78 2.92 1.77 -12.05
C GLN A 78 2.69 0.66 -11.00
N ALA A 79 1.47 0.56 -10.46
CA ALA A 79 1.14 -0.37 -9.38
C ALA A 79 0.42 -1.63 -9.86
N LYS A 80 -0.19 -1.62 -11.06
CA LYS A 80 -1.04 -2.71 -11.55
C LYS A 80 -0.31 -4.06 -11.58
N ASP A 81 0.77 -4.14 -12.35
CA ASP A 81 1.46 -5.40 -12.61
C ASP A 81 2.07 -6.00 -11.34
N ILE A 82 2.62 -5.15 -10.47
CA ILE A 82 3.22 -5.59 -9.21
C ILE A 82 2.15 -6.06 -8.22
N LEU A 83 1.05 -5.31 -8.05
CA LEU A 83 -0.01 -5.71 -7.12
C LEU A 83 -0.68 -7.01 -7.55
N GLN A 84 -0.98 -7.16 -8.84
CA GLN A 84 -1.56 -8.39 -9.36
C GLN A 84 -0.62 -9.58 -9.12
N ARG A 85 0.65 -9.46 -9.52
CA ARG A 85 1.65 -10.52 -9.33
C ARG A 85 1.80 -10.94 -7.88
N GLU A 86 1.89 -9.98 -6.96
CA GLU A 86 2.12 -10.27 -5.54
C GLU A 86 0.87 -10.83 -4.86
N ALA A 87 -0.33 -10.37 -5.24
CA ALA A 87 -1.60 -10.93 -4.78
C ALA A 87 -1.79 -12.37 -5.29
N ASP A 88 -1.52 -12.63 -6.57
CA ASP A 88 -1.54 -13.96 -7.17
C ASP A 88 -0.53 -14.90 -6.47
N ARG A 89 0.69 -14.42 -6.18
CA ARG A 89 1.72 -15.21 -5.48
C ARG A 89 1.27 -15.66 -4.09
N CYS A 90 0.53 -14.84 -3.37
CA CYS A 90 0.02 -15.19 -2.03
C CYS A 90 -1.44 -15.71 -2.03
N GLY A 91 -2.06 -15.89 -3.19
CA GLY A 91 -3.43 -16.40 -3.31
C GLY A 91 -4.50 -15.46 -2.73
N MET A 92 -4.24 -14.15 -2.71
CA MET A 92 -5.13 -13.14 -2.16
C MET A 92 -5.85 -12.35 -3.26
N TYR A 93 -6.91 -11.62 -2.90
CA TYR A 93 -7.72 -10.87 -3.85
C TYR A 93 -7.07 -9.53 -4.24
N TYR A 94 -7.33 -9.03 -5.44
CA TYR A 94 -6.87 -7.71 -5.87
C TYR A 94 -7.88 -6.94 -6.74
N VAL A 95 -7.74 -5.62 -6.76
CA VAL A 95 -8.37 -4.70 -7.72
C VAL A 95 -7.30 -3.76 -8.26
N VAL A 96 -6.88 -4.01 -9.50
CA VAL A 96 -5.88 -3.18 -10.22
C VAL A 96 -6.49 -2.32 -11.33
N GLU A 97 -7.72 -2.63 -11.72
CA GLU A 97 -8.51 -1.81 -12.63
C GLU A 97 -9.37 -0.80 -11.87
N ARG A 98 -10.39 -0.24 -12.52
CA ARG A 98 -11.29 0.73 -11.90
C ARG A 98 -11.94 0.15 -10.63
N TRP A 99 -11.75 0.82 -9.50
CA TRP A 99 -12.49 0.56 -8.28
C TRP A 99 -13.95 1.03 -8.44
N LEU A 100 -14.89 0.08 -8.36
CA LEU A 100 -16.31 0.41 -8.43
C LEU A 100 -16.81 0.91 -7.06
N GLY A 101 -17.51 2.05 -7.06
CA GLY A 101 -18.17 2.55 -5.86
C GLY A 101 -19.16 1.51 -5.32
N GLY A 102 -19.07 1.16 -4.04
CA GLY A 102 -19.92 0.13 -3.44
C GLY A 102 -19.35 -1.29 -3.44
N THR A 103 -18.11 -1.52 -3.90
CA THR A 103 -17.46 -2.86 -3.85
C THR A 103 -17.54 -3.50 -2.47
N LEU A 104 -17.28 -2.73 -1.40
CA LEU A 104 -17.33 -3.24 -0.03
C LEU A 104 -18.70 -3.02 0.65
N THR A 105 -19.34 -1.89 0.39
CA THR A 105 -20.56 -1.48 1.12
C THR A 105 -21.87 -1.97 0.48
N ASN A 106 -21.86 -2.32 -0.82
CA ASN A 106 -23.00 -2.83 -1.57
C ASN A 106 -22.62 -4.03 -2.46
N PHE A 107 -21.99 -5.02 -1.83
CA PHE A 107 -21.43 -6.18 -2.51
C PHE A 107 -22.48 -6.98 -3.32
N THR A 108 -23.71 -7.11 -2.82
CA THR A 108 -24.79 -7.85 -3.50
C THR A 108 -25.14 -7.27 -4.88
N THR A 109 -25.06 -5.94 -5.02
CA THR A 109 -25.32 -5.27 -6.30
C THR A 109 -24.12 -5.39 -7.22
N ILE A 110 -22.91 -5.18 -6.69
CA ILE A 110 -21.66 -5.30 -7.47
C ILE A 110 -21.48 -6.71 -8.01
N LYS A 111 -21.74 -7.75 -7.20
CA LYS A 111 -21.66 -9.16 -7.61
C LYS A 111 -22.60 -9.46 -8.79
N ARG A 112 -23.80 -8.89 -8.81
CA ARG A 112 -24.74 -9.02 -9.94
C ARG A 112 -24.24 -8.30 -11.19
N SER A 113 -23.65 -7.12 -11.03
CA SER A 113 -23.06 -6.37 -12.15
C SER A 113 -21.91 -7.15 -12.79
N ILE A 114 -21.03 -7.75 -11.98
CA ILE A 114 -19.89 -8.55 -12.48
C ILE A 114 -20.37 -9.78 -13.23
N LYS A 115 -21.41 -10.48 -12.75
CA LYS A 115 -21.98 -11.66 -13.45
C LYS A 115 -22.56 -11.36 -14.83
N ARG A 116 -22.87 -10.10 -15.12
CA ARG A 116 -23.47 -9.67 -16.40
C ARG A 116 -22.41 -9.24 -17.42
N LEU A 117 -21.16 -9.03 -16.98
CA LEU A 117 -20.00 -8.76 -17.82
C LEU A 117 -19.40 -10.08 -18.29
#